data_AF-A0A927BUQ5-F1
#
_entry.id   AF-A0A927BUQ5-F1
#
_cell.length_a   1.000
_cell.length_b   1.000
_cell.length_c   1.000
_cell.angle_alpha   90.00
_cell.angle_beta   90.00
_cell.angle_gamma   90.00
#
_symmetry.space_group_name_H-M   'P 1'
#
loop_
_entity.id
_entity.type
_entity.pdbx_description
1 polymer ?
#
loop_
_entity_poly.entity_id
_entity_poly.type
_entity_poly.pdbx_seq_one_letter_code
_entity_poly.pdbx_strand_id
1 'polypeptide(L)'
;MKHYDSSMPTNKPVSQAQGSVKKLHNAVSQALSHPSEQSVEQAEHALAHSEQAVAEARAHSEDGQGVDLVEGVLQEERERLQAAEQALREQE
;
A
#
# COMPACT_ATOMS: atom_id res chain seq x y z
N MET A 1 -9.79 -11.61 37.91
CA MET A 1 -9.92 -10.90 36.62
C MET A 1 -8.60 -11.05 35.88
N LYS A 2 -8.58 -11.70 34.72
CA LYS A 2 -7.37 -11.83 33.89
C LYS A 2 -7.32 -10.61 32.99
N HIS A 3 -6.31 -9.77 33.17
CA HIS A 3 -6.03 -8.66 32.27
C HIS A 3 -5.68 -9.27 30.91
N TYR A 4 -6.54 -9.04 29.92
CA TYR A 4 -6.21 -9.28 28.52
C TYR A 4 -5.18 -8.21 28.20
N ASP A 5 -3.90 -8.57 28.35
CA ASP A 5 -2.81 -7.76 27.84
C ASP A 5 -2.96 -7.78 26.32
N SER A 6 -3.64 -6.77 25.79
CA SER A 6 -3.80 -6.53 24.36
C SER A 6 -2.46 -6.01 23.79
N SER A 7 -1.39 -6.78 23.95
CA SER A 7 -0.18 -6.60 23.19
C SER A 7 -0.46 -7.14 21.79
N MET A 8 -0.72 -6.23 20.84
CA MET A 8 -0.66 -6.60 19.44
C MET A 8 0.69 -7.29 19.19
N PRO A 9 0.73 -8.41 18.46
CA PRO A 9 2.00 -9.02 18.10
C PRO A 9 2.86 -7.96 17.40
N THR A 10 4.10 -7.80 17.84
CA THR A 10 5.04 -6.77 17.38
C THR A 10 5.21 -6.71 15.86
N ASN A 11 4.92 -7.82 15.16
CA ASN A 11 5.06 -7.94 13.71
C ASN A 11 3.74 -7.82 12.90
N LYS A 12 2.60 -7.62 13.57
CA LYS A 12 1.28 -7.51 12.92
C LYS A 12 1.14 -6.25 12.05
N PRO A 13 1.63 -5.06 12.48
CA PRO A 13 1.55 -3.84 11.67
C PRO A 13 2.33 -3.94 10.35
N VAL A 14 3.56 -4.47 10.37
CA VAL A 14 4.37 -4.68 9.16
C VAL A 14 3.71 -5.67 8.20
N SER A 15 3.16 -6.77 8.72
CA SER A 15 2.44 -7.76 7.90
C SER A 15 1.19 -7.17 7.23
N GLN A 16 0.48 -6.29 7.92
CA GLN A 16 -0.66 -5.56 7.36
C GLN A 16 -0.22 -4.61 6.24
N ALA A 17 0.86 -3.86 6.46
CA ALA A 17 1.42 -2.96 5.46
C ALA A 17 1.87 -3.71 4.19
N GLN A 18 2.58 -4.84 4.35
CA GLN A 18 2.95 -5.72 3.24
C GLN A 18 1.71 -6.22 2.46
N GLY A 19 0.66 -6.62 3.18
CA GLY A 19 -0.59 -7.05 2.58
C GLY A 19 -1.30 -5.95 1.79
N SER A 20 -1.29 -4.71 2.30
CA SER A 20 -1.85 -3.56 1.60
C SER A 20 -1.06 -3.22 0.34
N VAL A 21 0.27 -3.13 0.43
CA VAL A 21 1.12 -2.84 -0.75
C VAL A 21 0.98 -3.91 -1.83
N LYS A 22 0.82 -5.19 -1.46
CA LYS A 22 0.52 -6.25 -2.45
C LYS A 22 -0.81 -6.01 -3.18
N LYS A 23 -1.83 -5.48 -2.49
CA LYS A 23 -3.11 -5.15 -3.14
C LYS A 23 -2.96 -3.94 -4.06
N LEU A 24 -2.23 -2.92 -3.62
CA LEU A 24 -1.86 -1.78 -4.46
C LEU A 24 -1.18 -2.25 -5.75
N HIS A 25 -0.17 -3.11 -5.63
CA HIS A 25 0.53 -3.68 -6.79
C HIS A 25 -0.39 -4.33 -7.81
N ASN A 26 -1.38 -5.09 -7.34
CA ASN A 26 -2.35 -5.74 -8.24
C ASN A 26 -3.29 -4.72 -8.90
N ALA A 27 -3.69 -3.67 -8.18
CA ALA A 27 -4.55 -2.61 -8.72
C ALA A 27 -3.79 -1.77 -9.75
N VAL A 28 -2.56 -1.34 -9.45
CA VAL A 28 -1.68 -0.60 -10.36
C VAL A 28 -1.38 -1.43 -11.61
N SER A 29 -1.09 -2.73 -11.46
CA SER A 29 -0.84 -3.60 -12.61
C SER A 29 -2.07 -3.77 -13.52
N GLN A 30 -3.28 -3.76 -12.95
CA GLN A 30 -4.52 -3.73 -13.72
C GLN A 30 -4.68 -2.39 -14.44
N ALA A 31 -4.45 -1.27 -13.74
CA ALA A 31 -4.53 0.07 -14.32
C ALA A 31 -3.52 0.28 -15.46
N LEU A 32 -2.30 -0.24 -15.35
CA LEU A 32 -1.30 -0.18 -16.41
C LEU A 32 -1.65 -1.04 -17.63
N SER A 33 -2.28 -2.20 -17.39
CA SER A 33 -2.62 -3.13 -18.49
C SER A 33 -3.87 -2.67 -19.25
N HIS A 34 -4.85 -2.11 -18.52
CA HIS A 34 -6.10 -1.61 -19.06
C HIS A 34 -6.43 -0.28 -18.36
N PRO A 35 -5.84 0.84 -18.82
CA PRO A 35 -6.07 2.13 -18.19
C PRO A 35 -7.51 2.58 -18.46
N SER A 36 -8.23 2.84 -17.38
CA SER A 36 -9.60 3.34 -17.38
C SER A 36 -9.79 4.14 -16.09
N GLU A 37 -10.76 5.07 -16.06
CA GLU A 37 -11.07 5.84 -14.85
C GLU A 37 -11.27 4.92 -13.64
N GLN A 38 -12.02 3.83 -13.83
CA GLN A 38 -12.31 2.85 -12.77
C GLN A 38 -11.05 2.12 -12.27
N SER A 39 -10.12 1.74 -13.15
CA SER A 39 -8.91 1.02 -12.75
C SER A 39 -7.90 1.92 -12.06
N VAL A 40 -7.82 3.19 -12.46
CA VAL A 40 -7.01 4.22 -11.78
C VAL A 40 -7.60 4.54 -10.41
N GLU A 41 -8.89 4.82 -10.29
CA GLU A 41 -9.56 5.12 -9.00
C GLU A 41 -9.37 3.98 -7.99
N GLN A 42 -9.49 2.72 -8.43
CA GLN A 42 -9.24 1.56 -7.57
C GLN A 42 -7.79 1.49 -7.08
N ALA A 43 -6.83 1.85 -7.92
CA ALA A 43 -5.42 1.90 -7.56
C ALA A 43 -5.12 3.06 -6.59
N GLU A 44 -5.74 4.23 -6.78
CA GLU A 44 -5.66 5.37 -5.85
C GLU A 44 -6.22 5.00 -4.46
N HIS A 45 -7.36 4.32 -4.41
CA HIS A 45 -7.94 3.85 -3.15
C HIS A 45 -7.02 2.84 -2.46
N ALA A 46 -6.44 1.91 -3.22
CA ALA A 46 -5.46 0.97 -2.70
C ALA A 46 -4.18 1.65 -2.21
N LEU A 47 -3.78 2.76 -2.85
CA LEU A 47 -2.64 3.57 -2.46
C LEU A 47 -2.88 4.23 -1.11
N ALA A 48 -4.01 4.91 -0.95
CA ALA A 48 -4.37 5.56 0.31
C ALA A 48 -4.40 4.56 1.49
N HIS A 49 -4.95 3.36 1.27
CA HIS A 49 -4.93 2.29 2.27
C HIS A 49 -3.53 1.77 2.58
N SER A 50 -2.64 1.73 1.59
CA SER A 50 -1.27 1.28 1.76
C SER A 50 -0.43 2.32 2.52
N GLU A 51 -0.60 3.61 2.23
CA GLU A 51 0.02 4.72 2.95
C GLU A 51 -0.37 4.70 4.44
N GLN A 52 -1.66 4.51 4.73
CA GLN A 52 -2.15 4.38 6.11
C GLN A 52 -1.51 3.18 6.83
N ALA A 53 -1.52 2.01 6.20
CA ALA A 53 -0.95 0.81 6.81
C ALA A 53 0.56 0.91 7.05
N VAL A 54 1.30 1.59 6.15
CA VAL A 54 2.72 1.87 6.32
C VAL A 54 2.98 2.87 7.45
N ALA A 55 2.16 3.92 7.56
CA ALA A 55 2.26 4.87 8.67
C ALA A 55 1.98 4.19 10.02
N GLU A 56 0.97 3.32 10.09
CA GLU A 56 0.69 2.50 11.28
C GLU A 56 1.86 1.56 11.59
N ALA A 57 2.43 0.89 10.58
CA ALA A 57 3.60 0.03 10.76
C ALA A 57 4.79 0.82 11.31
N ARG A 58 5.07 2.00 10.78
CA ARG A 58 6.14 2.86 11.27
C ARG A 58 5.93 3.33 12.71
N ALA A 59 4.70 3.63 13.10
CA ALA A 59 4.38 4.09 14.45
C ALA A 59 4.44 2.97 15.51
N HIS A 60 4.19 1.73 15.11
CA HIS A 60 4.02 0.60 16.03
C HIS A 60 5.09 -0.51 15.92
N SER A 61 6.04 -0.39 15.00
CA SER A 61 7.17 -1.34 14.90
C SER A 61 8.32 -0.87 15.78
N GLU A 62 8.68 -1.67 16.78
CA GLU A 62 9.71 -1.33 17.78
C GLU A 62 11.12 -1.18 17.18
N ASP A 63 11.42 -1.91 16.10
CA ASP A 63 12.76 -1.95 15.49
C ASP A 63 12.82 -1.33 14.08
N GLY A 64 11.70 -0.85 13.53
CA GLY A 64 11.61 -0.38 12.13
C GLY A 64 11.90 -1.44 11.06
N GLN A 65 12.37 -2.64 11.44
CA GLN A 65 12.72 -3.71 10.53
C GLN A 65 11.53 -4.12 9.66
N GLY A 66 11.73 -4.05 8.34
CA GLY A 66 10.74 -4.39 7.35
C GLY A 66 9.84 -3.23 6.92
N VAL A 67 9.78 -2.14 7.68
CA VAL A 67 9.03 -0.93 7.28
C VAL A 67 9.72 -0.25 6.09
N ASP A 68 11.05 -0.09 6.12
CA ASP A 68 11.80 0.52 5.01
C ASP A 68 11.58 -0.21 3.67
N LEU A 69 11.50 -1.53 3.72
CA LEU A 69 11.24 -2.37 2.54
C LEU A 69 9.84 -2.10 1.98
N VAL A 70 8.83 -2.00 2.85
CA VAL A 70 7.46 -1.71 2.44
C VAL A 70 7.31 -0.26 1.97
N GLU A 71 7.98 0.70 2.60
CA GLU A 71 8.06 2.10 2.15
C GLU A 71 8.69 2.21 0.76
N GLY A 72 9.75 1.44 0.51
CA GLY A 72 10.39 1.36 -0.81
C GLY A 72 9.44 0.85 -1.89
N VAL A 73 8.74 -0.26 -1.65
CA VAL A 73 7.77 -0.79 -2.61
C VAL A 73 6.59 0.17 -2.78
N LEU A 74 6.10 0.80 -1.70
CA LEU A 74 5.04 1.80 -1.77
C LEU A 74 5.41 2.97 -2.69
N GLN A 75 6.67 3.46 -2.61
CA GLN A 75 7.14 4.51 -3.50
C GLN A 75 7.19 4.06 -4.96
N GLU A 76 7.71 2.87 -5.24
CA GLU A 76 7.73 2.32 -6.60
C GLU A 76 6.31 2.22 -7.18
N GLU A 77 5.35 1.72 -6.40
CA GLU A 77 3.96 1.59 -6.84
C GLU A 77 3.28 2.95 -7.06
N ARG A 78 3.65 4.00 -6.31
CA ARG A 78 3.18 5.37 -6.57
C ARG A 78 3.64 5.88 -7.93
N GLU A 79 4.91 5.68 -8.26
CA GLU A 79 5.45 6.09 -9.56
C GLU A 79 4.77 5.31 -10.70
N ARG A 80 4.53 4.01 -10.51
CA ARG A 80 3.79 3.18 -11.46
C ARG A 80 2.33 3.62 -11.63
N LEU A 81 1.66 4.05 -10.57
CA LEU A 81 0.30 4.61 -10.66
C LEU A 81 0.28 5.90 -11.49
N GLN A 82 1.25 6.80 -11.29
CA GLN A 82 1.36 8.01 -12.10
C GLN A 82 1.52 7.70 -13.60
N ALA A 83 2.26 6.65 -13.94
CA ALA A 83 2.36 6.18 -15.33
C ALA A 83 1.01 5.66 -15.86
N ALA A 84 0.20 4.97 -15.05
CA ALA A 84 -1.14 4.54 -15.45
C ALA A 84 -2.09 5.73 -15.67
N GLU A 85 -2.04 6.76 -14.81
CA GLU A 85 -2.80 8.01 -14.98
C GLU A 85 -2.39 8.77 -16.24
N GLN A 86 -1.10 8.75 -16.60
CA GLN A 86 -0.64 9.32 -17.87
C GLN A 86 -1.19 8.54 -19.06
N ALA A 87 -1.10 7.20 -19.03
CA ALA A 87 -1.64 6.35 -20.09
C ALA A 87 -3.16 6.48 -20.26
N LEU A 88 -3.91 6.79 -19.20
CA LEU A 88 -5.34 7.11 -19.29
C LEU A 88 -5.56 8.45 -20.01
N ARG A 89 -4.82 9.49 -19.63
CA ARG A 89 -4.93 10.83 -20.24
C ARG A 89 -4.56 10.86 -21.72
N GLU A 90 -3.63 9.99 -22.14
CA GLU A 90 -3.24 9.88 -23.56
C GLU A 90 -4.28 9.18 -24.43
N GLN A 91 -5.29 8.53 -23.83
CA GLN A 91 -6.40 7.89 -24.54
C GLN A 91 -7.59 8.82 -24.81
N GLU A 92 -7.59 10.02 -24.23
CA GLU A 92 -8.61 11.07 -24.43
C GLU A 92 -8.24 12.01 -25.59
#